data_AF-A0A7C7CII3-F1
#
_entry.id   AF-A0A7C7CII3-F1
#
_cell.length_a   1.000
_cell.length_b   1.000
_cell.length_c   1.000
_cell.angle_alpha   90.00
_cell.angle_beta   90.00
_cell.angle_gamma   90.00
#
_symmetry.space_group_name_H-M   'P 1'
#
loop_
_entity.id
_entity.type
_entity.pdbx_description
1 polymer ?
#
loop_
_entity_poly.entity_id
_entity_poly.type
_entity_poly.pdbx_seq_one_letter_code
_entity_poly.pdbx_strand_id
1 'polypeptide(L)'
;ATVTLTPSADLLGIGDVFSVTVSVSDFPETAGVTSRVLFDETVVHFTGMRLAVGSPLDFILPPFGDGNTSGITDLFTVLAPFSGALPSGNFDAFIIDFITVAGGETEIALLGDPLGWVQLDFTYVPDLISINANVAVSDVPVPAAAWLFGSGLIGLVGMARRKTA
;
A
#
# COMPACT_ATOMS: atom_id res chain seq x y z
N ALA A 1 -8.66 3.96 -19.23
CA ALA A 1 -7.44 3.76 -18.45
C ALA A 1 -7.56 4.52 -17.14
N THR A 2 -7.67 3.79 -16.04
CA THR A 2 -7.73 4.31 -14.67
C THR A 2 -6.81 3.47 -13.82
N VAL A 3 -6.11 4.11 -12.88
CA VAL A 3 -5.26 3.42 -11.91
C VAL A 3 -5.85 3.66 -10.53
N THR A 4 -5.83 2.64 -9.70
CA THR A 4 -6.44 2.64 -8.37
C THR A 4 -5.48 2.05 -7.37
N LEU A 5 -5.43 2.66 -6.19
CA LEU A 5 -4.71 2.17 -5.04
C LEU A 5 -5.70 1.55 -4.07
N THR A 6 -5.44 0.33 -3.63
CA THR A 6 -6.30 -0.37 -2.68
C THR A 6 -5.47 -0.92 -1.52
N PRO A 7 -5.53 -0.29 -0.34
CA PRO A 7 -4.93 -0.84 0.88
C PRO A 7 -5.53 -2.20 1.24
N SER A 8 -4.73 -3.09 1.83
CA SER A 8 -5.19 -4.38 2.33
C SER A 8 -6.08 -4.26 3.58
N ALA A 9 -6.01 -3.11 4.27
CA ALA A 9 -6.85 -2.77 5.42
C ALA A 9 -6.93 -1.25 5.59
N ASP A 10 -8.08 -0.78 6.09
CA ASP A 10 -8.33 0.66 6.31
C ASP A 10 -7.98 1.11 7.74
N LEU A 11 -7.88 0.17 8.68
CA LEU A 11 -7.52 0.41 10.07
C LEU A 11 -6.43 -0.56 10.51
N LEU A 12 -5.30 -0.01 10.92
CA LEU A 12 -4.11 -0.77 11.31
C LEU A 12 -3.69 -0.41 12.74
N GLY A 13 -3.08 -1.36 13.45
CA GLY A 13 -2.33 -1.09 14.68
C GLY A 13 -0.89 -0.69 14.37
N ILE A 14 -0.18 -0.12 15.34
CA ILE A 14 1.26 0.15 15.23
C ILE A 14 2.04 -1.18 15.19
N GLY A 15 2.98 -1.29 14.24
CA GLY A 15 3.78 -2.48 13.98
C GLY A 15 3.14 -3.49 13.01
N ASP A 16 1.91 -3.23 12.56
CA ASP A 16 1.25 -4.05 11.54
C ASP A 16 1.90 -3.84 10.17
N VAL A 17 2.06 -4.93 9.44
CA VAL A 17 2.47 -4.91 8.04
C VAL A 17 1.21 -4.90 7.17
N PHE A 18 1.19 -4.03 6.17
CA PHE A 18 0.09 -3.93 5.23
C PHE A 18 0.62 -3.69 3.81
N SER A 19 -0.26 -3.93 2.84
CA SER A 19 0.06 -3.80 1.43
C SER A 19 -0.90 -2.82 0.75
N VAL A 20 -0.42 -2.10 -0.25
CA VAL A 20 -1.26 -1.33 -1.19
C VAL A 20 -1.13 -1.97 -2.56
N THR A 21 -2.25 -2.43 -3.10
CA THR A 21 -2.31 -2.98 -4.45
C THR A 21 -2.52 -1.85 -5.44
N VAL A 22 -1.71 -1.84 -6.50
CA VAL A 22 -1.84 -0.93 -7.64
C VAL A 22 -2.54 -1.67 -8.76
N SER A 23 -3.80 -1.32 -9.00
CA SER A 23 -4.64 -1.94 -10.02
C SER A 23 -4.88 -0.98 -11.17
N VAL A 24 -5.02 -1.51 -12.37
CA VAL A 24 -5.32 -0.74 -13.57
C VAL A 24 -6.60 -1.25 -14.25
N SER A 25 -7.37 -0.35 -14.85
CA SER A 25 -8.61 -0.65 -15.59
C SER A 25 -8.64 0.08 -16.92
N ASP A 26 -9.11 -0.61 -17.96
CA ASP A 26 -9.25 -0.11 -19.33
C ASP A 26 -7.92 0.46 -19.86
N PHE A 27 -6.82 -0.22 -19.55
CA PHE A 27 -5.48 0.16 -20.00
C PHE A 27 -5.25 -0.31 -21.44
N PRO A 28 -4.68 0.55 -22.31
CA PRO A 28 -4.16 0.10 -23.61
C PRO A 28 -2.94 -0.82 -23.42
N GLU A 29 -2.40 -1.30 -24.52
CA GLU A 29 -1.14 -2.04 -24.55
C GLU A 29 -0.01 -1.22 -23.88
N THR A 30 0.42 -1.65 -22.69
CA THR A 30 1.29 -0.88 -21.80
C THR A 30 2.68 -1.53 -21.73
N ALA A 31 3.72 -0.74 -21.97
CA ALA A 31 5.12 -1.16 -21.88
C ALA A 31 5.66 -1.11 -20.45
N GLY A 32 5.11 -0.23 -19.61
CA GLY A 32 5.48 -0.15 -18.19
C GLY A 32 5.03 1.13 -17.53
N VAL A 33 5.52 1.33 -16.31
CA VAL A 33 5.32 2.53 -15.52
C VAL A 33 6.61 2.95 -14.81
N THR A 34 6.87 4.24 -14.77
CA THR A 34 7.90 4.85 -13.92
C THR A 34 7.25 5.84 -12.96
N SER A 35 7.42 5.63 -11.67
CA SER A 35 6.70 6.38 -10.64
C SER A 35 7.51 6.52 -9.35
N ARG A 36 7.05 7.40 -8.46
CA ARG A 36 7.47 7.42 -7.04
C ARG A 36 6.28 7.11 -6.14
N VAL A 37 6.56 6.69 -4.91
CA VAL A 37 5.56 6.58 -3.85
C VAL A 37 5.80 7.68 -2.83
N LEU A 38 4.77 8.47 -2.55
CA LEU A 38 4.73 9.46 -1.48
C LEU A 38 3.93 8.88 -0.30
N PHE A 39 4.43 9.07 0.91
CA PHE A 39 3.83 8.65 2.17
C PHE A 39 4.38 9.50 3.33
N ASP A 40 3.77 9.40 4.52
CA ASP A 40 4.35 10.00 5.72
C ASP A 40 5.23 8.97 6.44
N GLU A 41 6.56 9.15 6.36
CA GLU A 41 7.54 8.26 6.99
C GLU A 41 7.45 8.25 8.52
N THR A 42 6.81 9.25 9.12
CA THR A 42 6.57 9.29 10.57
C THR A 42 5.43 8.37 11.00
N VAL A 43 4.54 7.97 10.07
CA VAL A 43 3.37 7.11 10.32
C VAL A 43 3.60 5.70 9.77
N VAL A 44 4.14 5.58 8.56
CA VAL A 44 4.41 4.29 7.89
C VAL A 44 5.80 4.27 7.26
N HIS A 45 6.43 3.10 7.24
CA HIS A 45 7.73 2.90 6.61
C HIS A 45 7.59 1.98 5.40
N PHE A 46 8.15 2.38 4.26
CA PHE A 46 8.21 1.55 3.06
C PHE A 46 9.13 0.35 3.29
N THR A 47 8.65 -0.86 3.04
CA THR A 47 9.42 -2.10 3.25
C THR A 47 9.83 -2.78 1.95
N GLY A 48 9.10 -2.56 0.87
CA GLY A 48 9.40 -3.17 -0.40
C GLY A 48 8.28 -3.06 -1.42
N MET A 49 8.53 -3.68 -2.56
CA MET A 49 7.58 -3.74 -3.67
C MET A 49 7.77 -5.05 -4.41
N ARG A 50 6.67 -5.58 -4.96
CA ARG A 50 6.65 -6.84 -5.69
C ARG A 50 5.55 -6.84 -6.74
N LEU A 51 5.65 -7.71 -7.73
CA LEU A 51 4.58 -7.88 -8.70
C LEU A 51 3.34 -8.47 -8.01
N ALA A 52 2.16 -8.05 -8.46
CA ALA A 52 0.92 -8.67 -8.00
C ALA A 52 0.83 -10.11 -8.50
N VAL A 53 0.10 -10.96 -7.79
CA VAL A 53 -0.09 -12.35 -8.20
C VAL A 53 -0.89 -12.38 -9.51
N GLY A 54 -0.33 -12.98 -10.55
CA GLY A 54 -0.94 -12.98 -11.89
C GLY A 54 -0.79 -11.66 -12.65
N SER A 55 0.06 -10.74 -12.16
CA SER A 55 0.41 -9.54 -12.92
C SER A 55 0.98 -9.93 -14.29
N PRO A 56 0.54 -9.28 -15.37
CA PRO A 56 1.11 -9.47 -16.70
C PRO A 56 2.43 -8.68 -16.89
N LEU A 57 2.87 -7.91 -15.89
CA LEU A 57 4.19 -7.26 -15.86
C LEU A 57 5.25 -8.24 -15.32
N ASP A 58 6.52 -8.02 -15.67
CA ASP A 58 7.58 -9.04 -15.47
C ASP A 58 8.78 -8.53 -14.65
N PHE A 59 9.03 -7.21 -14.66
CA PHE A 59 10.19 -6.64 -13.98
C PHE A 59 9.81 -5.48 -13.09
N ILE A 60 10.33 -5.48 -11.87
CA ILE A 60 10.43 -4.28 -11.03
C ILE A 60 11.91 -3.94 -10.96
N LEU A 61 12.26 -2.79 -11.52
CA LEU A 61 13.58 -2.20 -11.34
C LEU A 61 13.53 -1.45 -10.01
N PRO A 62 14.35 -1.86 -9.02
CA PRO A 62 14.42 -1.15 -7.75
C PRO A 62 14.87 0.28 -8.01
N PRO A 63 14.56 1.19 -7.10
CA PRO A 63 14.76 2.57 -7.43
C PRO A 63 16.24 2.93 -7.54
N PHE A 64 16.57 3.81 -8.49
CA PHE A 64 17.94 4.26 -8.74
C PHE A 64 18.33 5.32 -7.70
N GLY A 65 18.73 4.89 -6.50
CA GLY A 65 19.13 5.78 -5.41
C GLY A 65 19.44 5.06 -4.10
N ASP A 66 20.08 5.76 -3.18
CA ASP A 66 20.59 5.29 -1.88
C ASP A 66 19.54 5.31 -0.75
N GLY A 67 18.28 5.59 -1.05
CA GLY A 67 17.18 5.38 -0.11
C GLY A 67 16.24 6.56 0.02
N ASN A 68 15.01 6.21 0.36
CA ASN A 68 13.88 7.07 0.71
C ASN A 68 14.30 8.42 1.32
N THR A 69 13.88 9.53 0.70
CA THR A 69 14.05 10.86 1.30
C THR A 69 12.71 11.33 1.84
N SER A 70 12.60 11.43 3.16
CA SER A 70 11.51 12.14 3.86
C SER A 70 10.10 11.75 3.39
N GLY A 71 9.78 10.45 3.35
CA GLY A 71 8.46 9.98 2.92
C GLY A 71 8.23 9.97 1.40
N ILE A 72 9.27 10.06 0.58
CA ILE A 72 9.17 9.80 -0.86
C ILE A 72 10.19 8.73 -1.26
N THR A 73 9.73 7.67 -1.93
CA THR A 73 10.64 6.68 -2.50
C THR A 73 11.43 7.28 -3.64
N ASP A 74 12.63 6.76 -3.82
CA ASP A 74 13.36 6.94 -5.07
C ASP A 74 12.55 6.40 -6.27
N LEU A 75 12.94 6.83 -7.47
CA LEU A 75 12.23 6.53 -8.70
C LEU A 75 12.29 5.04 -9.04
N PHE A 76 11.15 4.37 -9.14
CA PHE A 76 11.07 2.95 -9.53
C PHE A 76 10.42 2.78 -10.91
N THR A 77 10.74 1.68 -11.57
CA THR A 77 10.15 1.32 -12.86
C THR A 77 9.62 -0.10 -12.85
N VAL A 78 8.39 -0.30 -13.32
CA VAL A 78 7.80 -1.63 -13.56
C VAL A 78 7.60 -1.82 -15.05
N LEU A 79 8.14 -2.89 -15.62
CA LEU A 79 8.13 -3.14 -17.07
C LEU A 79 7.30 -4.36 -17.43
N ALA A 80 6.65 -4.26 -18.58
CA ALA A 80 6.06 -5.39 -19.29
C ALA A 80 7.16 -6.34 -19.82
N PRO A 81 6.79 -7.57 -20.21
CA PRO A 81 7.71 -8.49 -20.87
C PRO A 81 8.33 -7.87 -22.13
N PHE A 82 9.63 -8.07 -22.34
CA PHE A 82 10.33 -7.59 -23.54
C PHE A 82 10.01 -8.39 -24.81
N SER A 83 9.22 -9.45 -24.69
CA SER A 83 8.76 -10.28 -25.80
C SER A 83 7.34 -10.77 -25.55
N GLY A 84 6.54 -10.87 -26.62
CA GLY A 84 5.14 -11.29 -26.53
C GLY A 84 4.17 -10.13 -26.65
N ALA A 85 2.91 -10.39 -26.30
CA ALA A 85 1.87 -9.36 -26.31
C ALA A 85 2.03 -8.45 -25.08
N LEU A 86 1.87 -7.15 -25.27
CA LEU A 86 1.87 -6.22 -24.14
C LEU A 86 0.61 -6.42 -23.28
N PRO A 87 0.74 -6.23 -21.95
CA PRO A 87 -0.40 -6.13 -21.05
C PRO A 87 -1.40 -5.07 -21.49
N SER A 88 -2.67 -5.41 -21.46
CA SER A 88 -3.78 -4.48 -21.70
C SER A 88 -5.01 -4.91 -20.90
N GLY A 89 -6.02 -4.04 -20.83
CA GLY A 89 -7.25 -4.29 -20.10
C GLY A 89 -7.10 -4.02 -18.61
N ASN A 90 -7.54 -4.97 -17.78
CA ASN A 90 -7.67 -4.80 -16.33
C ASN A 90 -6.78 -5.81 -15.63
N PHE A 91 -5.90 -5.34 -14.74
CA PHE A 91 -5.03 -6.22 -13.97
C PHE A 91 -4.47 -5.52 -12.74
N ASP A 92 -4.06 -6.33 -11.76
CA ASP A 92 -3.23 -5.86 -10.66
C ASP A 92 -1.78 -5.82 -11.14
N ALA A 93 -1.16 -4.65 -11.08
CA ALA A 93 0.15 -4.42 -11.64
C ALA A 93 1.25 -4.83 -10.65
N PHE A 94 1.27 -4.19 -9.49
CA PHE A 94 2.26 -4.42 -8.44
C PHE A 94 1.69 -4.07 -7.07
N ILE A 95 2.40 -4.49 -6.03
CA ILE A 95 2.05 -4.32 -4.64
C ILE A 95 3.20 -3.61 -3.94
N ILE A 96 2.84 -2.62 -3.12
CA ILE A 96 3.75 -1.83 -2.30
C ILE A 96 3.52 -2.26 -0.85
N ASP A 97 4.57 -2.67 -0.16
CA ASP A 97 4.49 -3.20 1.20
C ASP A 97 5.02 -2.18 2.21
N PHE A 98 4.29 -1.97 3.30
CA PHE A 98 4.59 -1.01 4.36
C PHE A 98 4.50 -1.65 5.74
N ILE A 99 5.14 -1.04 6.72
CA ILE A 99 4.93 -1.30 8.14
C ILE A 99 4.51 0.00 8.85
N THR A 100 3.53 -0.08 9.75
CA THR A 100 3.12 1.07 10.55
C THR A 100 4.11 1.32 11.69
N VAL A 101 4.53 2.57 11.89
CA VAL A 101 5.55 2.95 12.89
C VAL A 101 5.02 3.87 13.98
N ALA A 102 3.96 4.64 13.71
CA ALA A 102 3.25 5.45 14.69
C ALA A 102 1.76 5.52 14.32
N GLY A 103 0.90 5.90 15.27
CA GLY A 103 -0.49 6.20 14.95
C GLY A 103 -0.64 7.55 14.27
N GLY A 104 -1.75 7.70 13.55
CA GLY A 104 -2.02 8.86 12.70
C GLY A 104 -2.72 8.46 11.41
N GLU A 105 -2.98 9.46 10.58
CA GLU A 105 -3.47 9.25 9.22
C GLU A 105 -2.32 9.50 8.25
N THR A 106 -2.20 8.65 7.23
CA THR A 106 -1.23 8.83 6.16
C THR A 106 -1.91 8.68 4.81
N GLU A 107 -1.47 9.49 3.86
CA GLU A 107 -1.84 9.38 2.46
C GLU A 107 -0.71 8.67 1.72
N ILE A 108 -1.05 7.58 1.04
CA ILE A 108 -0.13 6.88 0.16
C ILE A 108 -0.47 7.30 -1.25
N ALA A 109 0.47 7.94 -1.94
CA ALA A 109 0.26 8.41 -3.30
C ALA A 109 1.29 7.87 -4.28
N LEU A 110 0.85 7.52 -5.48
CA LEU A 110 1.72 7.33 -6.63
C LEU A 110 1.89 8.65 -7.36
N LEU A 111 3.12 9.12 -7.46
CA LEU A 111 3.47 10.32 -8.20
C LEU A 111 3.99 9.95 -9.59
N GLY A 112 3.32 10.45 -10.62
CA GLY A 112 3.79 10.33 -11.99
C GLY A 112 5.14 11.03 -12.14
N ASP A 113 6.17 10.30 -12.52
CA ASP A 113 7.41 10.87 -13.04
C ASP A 113 7.22 11.16 -14.55
N PRO A 114 8.03 12.00 -15.22
CA PRO A 114 7.88 12.28 -16.64
C PRO A 114 7.81 11.08 -17.57
N LEU A 115 8.08 9.83 -17.17
CA LEU A 115 7.81 8.65 -18.00
C LEU A 115 6.53 7.89 -17.64
N GLY A 116 5.85 8.22 -16.54
CA GLY A 116 4.48 7.81 -16.20
C GLY A 116 4.11 6.38 -16.54
N TRP A 117 2.86 6.12 -16.90
CA TRP A 117 2.46 4.90 -17.59
C TRP A 117 2.63 5.10 -19.10
N VAL A 118 3.31 4.19 -19.79
CA VAL A 118 3.66 4.35 -21.22
C VAL A 118 3.37 3.11 -22.04
N GLN A 119 3.06 3.34 -23.31
CA GLN A 119 3.06 2.33 -24.38
C GLN A 119 4.47 2.20 -24.99
N LEU A 120 4.69 1.23 -25.90
CA LEU A 120 6.00 1.01 -26.54
C LEU A 120 6.47 2.18 -27.43
N ASP A 121 5.52 2.95 -27.96
CA ASP A 121 5.81 4.16 -28.73
C ASP A 121 6.07 5.39 -27.83
N PHE A 122 6.18 5.17 -26.51
CA PHE A 122 6.29 6.19 -25.47
C PHE A 122 5.09 7.14 -25.41
N THR A 123 3.94 6.76 -25.98
CA THR A 123 2.69 7.47 -25.78
C THR A 123 2.22 7.27 -24.34
N TYR A 124 1.94 8.37 -23.65
CA TYR A 124 1.44 8.33 -22.28
C TYR A 124 0.02 7.74 -22.23
N VAL A 125 -0.12 6.77 -21.34
CA VAL A 125 -1.38 6.27 -20.80
C VAL A 125 -1.72 7.21 -19.64
N PRO A 126 -2.97 7.66 -19.46
CA PRO A 126 -3.36 9.04 -19.11
C PRO A 126 -2.47 9.73 -18.08
N ASP A 127 -2.38 11.07 -18.20
CA ASP A 127 -1.57 11.95 -17.35
C ASP A 127 -2.03 11.87 -15.87
N LEU A 128 -1.52 10.86 -15.17
CA LEU A 128 -1.81 10.58 -13.78
C LEU A 128 -0.78 11.36 -12.96
N ILE A 129 -1.13 12.60 -12.65
CA ILE A 129 -0.29 13.53 -11.89
C ILE A 129 -0.10 13.03 -10.44
N SER A 130 -1.16 12.48 -9.83
CA SER A 130 -1.11 11.82 -8.52
C SER A 130 -2.35 10.95 -8.31
N ILE A 131 -2.18 9.78 -7.68
CA ILE A 131 -3.27 8.88 -7.27
C ILE A 131 -3.03 8.50 -5.83
N ASN A 132 -4.05 8.56 -4.99
CA ASN A 132 -3.91 8.38 -3.56
C ASN A 132 -4.82 7.28 -2.98
N ALA A 133 -4.39 6.77 -1.83
CA ALA A 133 -5.17 5.98 -0.89
C ALA A 133 -4.88 6.46 0.53
N ASN A 134 -5.92 6.53 1.36
CA ASN A 134 -5.80 6.93 2.75
C ASN A 134 -5.73 5.70 3.65
N VAL A 135 -4.86 5.74 4.65
CA VAL A 135 -4.72 4.68 5.66
C VAL A 135 -4.69 5.32 7.05
N ALA A 136 -5.47 4.76 7.97
CA ALA A 136 -5.49 5.19 9.37
C ALA A 136 -4.80 4.15 10.26
N VAL A 137 -3.84 4.62 11.06
CA VAL A 137 -3.14 3.83 12.08
C VAL A 137 -3.63 4.24 13.46
N SER A 138 -4.20 3.29 14.20
CA SER A 138 -4.67 3.52 15.56
C SER A 138 -3.49 3.56 16.54
N ASP A 139 -3.39 4.66 17.29
CA ASP A 139 -2.43 4.83 18.39
C ASP A 139 -2.61 3.81 19.54
N VAL A 140 -3.77 3.16 19.60
CA VAL A 140 -4.11 2.24 20.68
C VAL A 140 -4.17 0.83 20.10
N PRO A 141 -3.12 0.01 20.27
CA PRO A 141 -3.27 -1.43 20.12
C PRO A 141 -4.45 -1.82 21.01
N VAL A 142 -5.48 -2.50 20.51
CA VAL A 142 -6.67 -2.88 21.30
C VAL A 142 -6.16 -3.46 22.62
N PRO A 143 -6.24 -2.70 23.74
CA PRO A 143 -5.19 -2.86 24.72
C PRO A 143 -5.42 -4.18 25.44
N ALA A 144 -4.35 -4.79 25.95
CA ALA A 144 -4.47 -5.87 26.94
C ALA A 144 -5.45 -5.48 28.07
N ALA A 145 -5.64 -4.18 28.32
CA ALA A 145 -6.66 -3.62 29.19
C ALA A 145 -8.10 -4.04 28.84
N ALA A 146 -8.48 -4.26 27.57
CA ALA A 146 -9.81 -4.76 27.22
C ALA A 146 -10.00 -6.21 27.72
N TRP A 147 -8.97 -7.05 27.58
CA TRP A 147 -8.97 -8.42 28.09
C TRP A 147 -8.88 -8.48 29.63
N LEU A 148 -8.09 -7.59 30.24
CA LEU A 148 -8.02 -7.42 31.70
C LEU A 148 -9.32 -6.87 32.28
N PHE A 149 -9.97 -5.95 31.58
CA PHE A 149 -11.25 -5.39 31.98
C PHE A 149 -12.35 -6.44 31.88
N GLY A 150 -12.38 -7.22 30.79
CA GLY A 150 -13.30 -8.34 30.64
C GLY A 150 -13.12 -9.40 31.73
N SER A 151 -11.89 -9.83 31.97
CA SER A 151 -11.59 -10.81 33.03
C SER A 151 -11.83 -10.27 34.44
N GLY A 152 -11.50 -9.00 34.69
CA GLY A 152 -11.77 -8.30 35.94
C GLY A 152 -13.27 -8.17 36.23
N LEU A 153 -14.08 -7.87 35.22
CA LEU A 153 -15.54 -7.79 35.36
C LEU A 153 -16.16 -9.16 35.67
N ILE A 154 -15.70 -10.22 34.99
CA ILE A 154 -16.13 -11.61 35.30
C ILE A 154 -15.76 -11.98 36.75
N GLY A 155 -14.56 -11.62 37.20
CA GLY A 155 -14.13 -11.84 38.58
C GLY A 155 -15.01 -11.11 39.60
N LEU A 156 -15.35 -9.84 39.32
CA LEU A 156 -16.25 -9.03 40.14
C LEU A 156 -17.67 -9.60 40.21
N VAL A 157 -18.24 -10.03 39.08
CA VAL A 157 -19.56 -10.68 39.02
C VAL A 157 -19.55 -11.99 39.82
N GLY A 158 -18.48 -12.78 39.71
CA GLY A 158 -18.29 -13.99 40.50
C GLY A 158 -18.28 -13.72 42.02
N MET A 159 -17.59 -12.67 42.45
CA MET A 159 -17.54 -12.28 43.86
C MET A 159 -18.88 -11.75 44.38
N ALA A 160 -19.62 -10.98 43.57
CA ALA A 160 -20.92 -10.45 43.93
C ALA A 160 -21.96 -11.57 44.17
N ARG A 161 -21.95 -12.62 43.35
CA ARG A 161 -22.85 -13.78 43.51
C ARG A 161 -22.63 -14.56 44.81
N ARG A 162 -21.39 -14.58 45.31
CA ARG A 162 -21.04 -15.27 46.56
C ARG A 162 -21.61 -14.59 47.81
N LYS A 163 -22.09 -13.35 47.70
CA LYS A 163 -22.73 -12.61 48.81
C LYS A 163 -24.24 -12.82 48.90
N THR A 164 -24.85 -13.48 47.91
CA THR A 164 -26.31 -13.71 47.86
C THR A 164 -26.69 -15.15 48.24
N ALA A 165 -25.70 -16.04 48.42
CA ALA A 165 -25.85 -17.37 49.01
C ALA A 165 -25.35 -17.35 50.46
#